data_AF-A0A820W7K1-F1
#
_entry.id   AF-A0A820W7K1-F1
#
_cell.length_a   1.000
_cell.length_b   1.000
_cell.length_c   1.000
_cell.angle_alpha   90.00
_cell.angle_beta   90.00
_cell.angle_gamma   90.00
#
_symmetry.space_group_name_H-M   'P 1'
#
loop_
_entity.id
_entity.type
_entity.pdbx_description
1 polymer ?
#
loop_
_entity_poly.entity_id
_entity_poly.type
_entity_poly.pdbx_seq_one_letter_code
_entity_poly.pdbx_strand_id
1 'polypeptide(L)'
;MTIADEYDNAFGLKTIPESIDFKLGNSIIKIQGNNFKIDKFSYKGTEGVWKLMITNDIKDISNSDFETYKKIMLQTKAFLSEDGKVKSNRSDKYNKIIKPIYEAYKHIKELKQKIDERNKANKKKIVKEPKLAKANKKKIVKEPEPESESEPEPEPESESEPESVDSAEEVFGKGLHTIFLPSDPNELVKRHQILFSQMKAGNNGVFNEFHAITDQLIKYGLLDESFFPL
;
A
#
# COMPACT_ATOMS: atom_id res chain seq x y z
N MET A 1 -17.03 13.32 38.68
CA MET A 1 -16.19 13.13 37.48
C MET A 1 -16.81 14.00 36.40
N THR A 2 -16.14 15.07 36.00
CA THR A 2 -16.67 16.02 35.02
C THR A 2 -16.51 15.44 33.62
N ILE A 3 -17.47 15.68 32.72
CA ILE A 3 -17.46 15.20 31.32
C ILE A 3 -16.16 15.58 30.58
N ALA A 4 -15.46 16.63 31.03
CA ALA A 4 -14.17 17.07 30.50
C ALA A 4 -12.98 16.13 30.78
N ASP A 5 -13.08 15.25 31.79
CA ASP A 5 -11.98 14.34 32.18
C ASP A 5 -11.90 13.08 31.31
N GLU A 6 -12.88 12.86 30.44
CA GLU A 6 -12.99 11.64 29.62
C GLU A 6 -12.34 11.80 28.23
N TYR A 7 -12.24 13.03 27.73
CA TYR A 7 -11.71 13.33 26.39
C TYR A 7 -10.19 13.51 26.38
N ASP A 8 -9.55 13.00 25.33
CA ASP A 8 -8.12 13.18 25.09
C ASP A 8 -7.82 14.44 24.26
N ASN A 9 -7.48 15.51 24.97
CA ASN A 9 -7.10 16.79 24.35
C ASN A 9 -5.72 16.76 23.67
N ALA A 10 -4.87 15.78 24.00
CA ALA A 10 -3.49 15.72 23.52
C ALA A 10 -3.36 14.89 22.23
N PHE A 11 -3.90 13.67 22.23
CA PHE A 11 -3.80 12.71 21.12
C PHE A 11 -5.15 12.22 20.60
N GLY A 12 -6.25 12.84 21.02
CA GLY A 12 -7.59 12.60 20.48
C GLY A 12 -7.97 13.56 19.34
N LEU A 13 -9.13 13.27 18.75
CA LEU A 13 -9.80 14.08 17.73
C LEU A 13 -10.13 15.46 18.27
N LYS A 14 -9.91 16.46 17.42
CA LYS A 14 -10.21 17.86 17.72
C LYS A 14 -11.27 18.36 16.77
N THR A 15 -12.20 19.14 17.29
CA THR A 15 -13.16 19.87 16.46
C THR A 15 -12.46 20.98 15.71
N ILE A 16 -12.95 21.29 14.53
CA ILE A 16 -12.53 22.44 13.74
C ILE A 16 -13.70 23.43 13.77
N PRO A 17 -13.48 24.70 14.12
CA PRO A 17 -14.55 25.70 14.07
C PRO A 17 -15.21 25.73 12.69
N GLU A 18 -16.53 25.79 12.67
CA GLU A 18 -17.33 25.94 11.43
C GLU A 18 -17.19 24.80 10.41
N SER A 19 -16.68 23.64 10.83
CA SER A 19 -16.55 22.46 9.98
C SER A 19 -17.18 21.22 10.64
N ILE A 20 -17.75 20.37 9.80
CA ILE A 20 -18.19 19.02 10.19
C ILE A 20 -17.03 18.03 10.30
N ASP A 21 -15.88 18.37 9.72
CA ASP A 21 -14.68 17.55 9.74
C ASP A 21 -13.89 17.79 11.04
N PHE A 22 -13.08 16.80 11.41
CA PHE A 22 -12.25 16.82 12.61
C PHE A 22 -10.78 16.97 12.23
N LYS A 23 -9.94 17.32 13.21
CA LYS A 23 -8.49 17.37 13.06
C LYS A 23 -7.82 16.40 14.00
N LEU A 24 -6.79 15.74 13.51
CA LEU A 24 -5.87 14.96 14.33
C LEU A 24 -4.46 15.17 13.81
N GLY A 25 -3.55 15.60 14.70
CA GLY A 25 -2.20 15.96 14.29
C GLY A 25 -2.20 17.01 13.18
N ASN A 26 -1.55 16.68 12.06
CA ASN A 26 -1.46 17.54 10.88
C ASN A 26 -2.46 17.19 9.77
N SER A 27 -3.45 16.35 10.03
CA SER A 27 -4.42 15.88 9.02
C SER A 27 -5.87 16.19 9.41
N ILE A 28 -6.71 16.33 8.38
CA ILE A 28 -8.16 16.39 8.50
C ILE A 28 -8.72 14.97 8.50
N ILE A 29 -9.66 14.71 9.39
CA ILE A 29 -10.34 13.44 9.57
C ILE A 29 -11.81 13.64 9.22
N LYS A 30 -12.28 12.92 8.21
CA LYS A 30 -13.70 12.90 7.84
C LYS A 30 -14.34 11.63 8.36
N ILE A 31 -15.53 11.76 8.94
CA ILE A 31 -16.28 10.60 9.40
C ILE A 31 -17.26 10.21 8.30
N GLN A 32 -17.22 8.94 7.87
CA GLN A 32 -18.14 8.38 6.89
C GLN A 32 -18.84 7.17 7.51
N GLY A 33 -20.07 7.38 7.99
CA GLY A 33 -20.76 6.39 8.81
C GLY A 33 -19.96 6.12 10.08
N ASN A 34 -19.46 4.89 10.24
CA ASN A 34 -18.63 4.50 11.38
C ASN A 34 -17.12 4.49 11.07
N ASN A 35 -16.70 4.94 9.88
CA ASN A 35 -15.32 4.84 9.43
C ASN A 35 -14.64 6.22 9.36
N PHE A 36 -13.31 6.22 9.44
CA PHE A 36 -12.50 7.42 9.32
C PHE A 36 -11.87 7.49 7.94
N LYS A 37 -12.00 8.63 7.27
CA LYS A 37 -11.30 8.95 6.03
C LYS A 37 -10.23 9.99 6.30
N ILE A 38 -8.99 9.62 6.00
CA ILE A 38 -7.79 10.44 6.21
C ILE A 38 -7.02 10.46 4.90
N ASP A 39 -6.92 11.63 4.29
CA ASP A 39 -6.38 11.79 2.93
C ASP A 39 -7.05 10.84 1.92
N LYS A 40 -6.32 9.82 1.45
CA LYS A 40 -6.78 8.79 0.52
C LYS A 40 -7.11 7.46 1.19
N PHE A 41 -6.88 7.33 2.50
CA PHE A 41 -7.04 6.10 3.24
C PHE A 41 -8.34 6.10 4.02
N SER A 42 -8.97 4.92 4.11
CA SER A 42 -10.16 4.69 4.90
C SER A 42 -9.86 3.65 5.97
N TYR A 43 -10.29 3.92 7.19
CA TYR A 43 -10.07 3.10 8.37
C TYR A 43 -11.39 2.70 8.98
N LYS A 44 -11.54 1.42 9.29
CA LYS A 44 -12.72 0.91 10.00
C LYS A 44 -12.74 1.49 11.41
N GLY A 45 -13.83 2.16 11.78
CA GLY A 45 -14.04 2.55 13.17
C GLY A 45 -14.76 1.44 13.92
N THR A 46 -14.00 0.76 14.76
CA THR A 46 -14.52 -0.12 15.80
C THR A 46 -14.69 0.69 17.08
N GLU A 47 -15.41 0.14 18.05
CA GLU A 47 -15.56 0.77 19.37
C GLU A 47 -14.19 1.06 20.02
N GLY A 48 -13.25 0.11 19.95
CA GLY A 48 -11.90 0.29 20.50
C GLY A 48 -11.10 1.39 19.79
N VAL A 49 -11.23 1.52 18.46
CA VAL A 49 -10.57 2.62 17.72
C VAL A 49 -11.22 3.95 18.06
N TRP A 50 -12.55 4.04 18.12
CA TRP A 50 -13.26 5.26 18.55
C TRP A 50 -12.84 5.68 19.95
N LYS A 51 -12.79 4.73 20.89
CA LYS A 51 -12.32 4.95 22.25
C LYS A 51 -10.91 5.53 22.28
N LEU A 52 -9.99 4.99 21.49
CA LEU A 52 -8.63 5.53 21.33
C LEU A 52 -8.57 6.90 20.63
N MET A 53 -9.49 7.17 19.72
CA MET A 53 -9.52 8.44 18.97
C MET A 53 -10.14 9.57 19.79
N ILE A 54 -10.93 9.27 20.82
CA ILE A 54 -11.67 10.28 21.59
C ILE A 54 -11.14 10.39 23.02
N THR A 55 -10.76 9.29 23.66
CA THR A 55 -10.50 9.22 25.10
C THR A 55 -9.05 8.89 25.43
N ASN A 56 -8.70 9.08 26.71
CA ASN A 56 -7.41 8.65 27.27
C ASN A 56 -7.44 7.23 27.85
N ASP A 57 -8.61 6.58 27.86
CA ASP A 57 -8.75 5.23 28.41
C ASP A 57 -8.22 4.19 27.42
N ILE A 58 -7.34 3.33 27.93
CA ILE A 58 -6.67 2.27 27.18
C ILE A 58 -7.11 0.86 27.58
N LYS A 59 -8.13 0.74 28.44
CA LYS A 59 -8.68 -0.55 28.86
C LYS A 59 -9.46 -1.21 27.73
N ASP A 60 -9.33 -2.53 27.66
CA ASP A 60 -10.10 -3.43 26.78
C ASP A 60 -9.91 -3.16 25.27
N ILE A 61 -8.73 -2.66 24.90
CA ILE A 61 -8.37 -2.42 23.51
C ILE A 61 -7.84 -3.70 22.88
N SER A 62 -8.41 -4.11 21.75
CA SER A 62 -7.89 -5.24 20.99
C SER A 62 -6.60 -4.87 20.25
N ASN A 63 -5.76 -5.86 19.95
CA ASN A 63 -4.57 -5.65 19.13
C ASN A 63 -4.91 -5.09 17.74
N SER A 64 -6.07 -5.45 17.19
CA SER A 64 -6.52 -4.94 15.88
C SER A 64 -6.85 -3.44 15.92
N ASP A 65 -7.43 -2.97 17.03
CA ASP A 65 -7.74 -1.56 17.26
C ASP A 65 -6.46 -0.76 17.46
N PHE A 66 -5.53 -1.31 18.24
CA PHE A 66 -4.21 -0.73 18.43
C PHE A 66 -3.45 -0.55 17.11
N GLU A 67 -3.41 -1.58 16.26
CA GLU A 67 -2.71 -1.49 14.96
C GLU A 67 -3.39 -0.50 14.01
N THR A 68 -4.72 -0.40 14.05
CA THR A 68 -5.46 0.60 13.28
C THR A 68 -5.15 2.01 13.77
N TYR A 69 -5.22 2.23 15.08
CA TYR A 69 -4.86 3.51 15.70
C TYR A 69 -3.40 3.90 15.43
N LYS A 70 -2.47 2.95 15.50
CA LYS A 70 -1.06 3.16 15.17
C LYS A 70 -0.86 3.63 13.74
N LYS A 71 -1.56 3.04 12.76
CA LYS A 71 -1.53 3.52 11.36
C LYS A 71 -2.03 4.95 11.25
N ILE A 72 -3.15 5.27 11.91
CA ILE A 72 -3.71 6.63 11.95
C ILE A 72 -2.70 7.61 12.57
N MET A 73 -2.11 7.27 13.72
CA MET A 73 -1.11 8.10 14.39
C MET A 73 0.12 8.38 13.51
N LEU A 74 0.61 7.37 12.79
CA LEU A 74 1.75 7.51 11.88
C LEU A 74 1.42 8.39 10.66
N GLN A 75 0.22 8.24 10.09
CA GLN A 75 -0.21 9.05 8.96
C GLN A 75 -0.40 10.52 9.35
N THR A 76 -1.11 10.76 10.45
CA THR A 76 -1.48 12.10 10.95
C THR A 76 -0.39 12.78 11.77
N LYS A 77 0.70 12.05 12.08
CA LYS A 77 1.82 12.50 12.91
C LYS A 77 1.37 13.19 14.20
N ALA A 78 0.28 12.71 14.80
CA ALA A 78 -0.38 13.40 15.92
C ALA A 78 0.53 13.56 17.15
N PHE A 79 1.51 12.66 17.30
CA PHE A 79 2.56 12.70 18.32
C PHE A 79 3.60 13.81 18.12
N LEU A 80 3.60 14.54 17.00
CA LEU A 80 4.48 15.68 16.76
C LEU A 80 3.76 17.01 17.02
N SER A 81 4.52 17.98 17.52
CA SER A 81 4.18 19.40 17.53
C SER A 81 4.35 20.00 16.13
N GLU A 82 3.87 21.23 15.96
CA GLU A 82 4.04 22.01 14.73
C GLU A 82 5.54 22.23 14.41
N ASP A 83 6.37 22.40 15.44
CA ASP A 83 7.84 22.47 15.32
C ASP A 83 8.51 21.14 14.97
N GLY A 84 7.75 20.05 14.81
CA GLY A 84 8.26 18.72 14.52
C GLY A 84 8.90 17.99 15.71
N LYS A 85 8.86 18.57 16.92
CA LYS A 85 9.27 17.91 18.17
C LYS A 85 8.18 16.97 18.67
N VAL A 86 8.55 15.91 19.39
CA VAL A 86 7.56 15.01 20.03
C VAL A 86 6.81 15.76 21.14
N LYS A 87 5.49 15.58 21.18
CA LYS A 87 4.65 16.04 22.29
C LYS A 87 4.83 15.09 23.46
N SER A 88 5.45 15.56 24.54
CA SER A 88 5.52 14.79 25.77
C SER A 88 4.19 14.86 26.52
N ASN A 89 3.82 13.78 27.20
CA ASN A 89 2.66 13.71 28.08
C ASN A 89 2.92 12.68 29.18
N ARG A 90 2.28 12.81 30.34
CA ARG A 90 2.41 11.89 31.47
C ARG A 90 1.34 10.79 31.48
N SER A 91 0.40 10.80 30.55
CA SER A 91 -0.71 9.84 30.50
C SER A 91 -0.25 8.41 30.23
N ASP A 92 -1.04 7.44 30.71
CA ASP A 92 -0.84 6.02 30.43
C ASP A 92 -0.87 5.74 28.92
N LYS A 93 -1.81 6.37 28.21
CA LYS A 93 -1.88 6.32 26.74
C LYS A 93 -0.59 6.78 26.10
N TYR A 94 0.03 7.84 26.59
CA TYR A 94 1.31 8.27 26.07
C TYR A 94 2.39 7.23 26.30
N ASN A 95 2.56 6.75 27.54
CA ASN A 95 3.64 5.85 27.90
C ASN A 95 3.51 4.46 27.24
N LYS A 96 2.29 3.93 27.13
CA LYS A 96 2.01 2.56 26.66
C LYS A 96 1.71 2.48 25.17
N ILE A 97 1.17 3.54 24.55
CA ILE A 97 0.73 3.53 23.15
C ILE A 97 1.53 4.52 22.32
N ILE A 98 1.49 5.83 22.64
CA ILE A 98 2.03 6.87 21.76
C ILE A 98 3.55 6.84 21.69
N LYS A 99 4.24 6.67 22.82
CA LYS A 99 5.70 6.67 22.89
C LYS A 99 6.30 5.51 22.08
N PRO A 100 5.84 4.25 22.20
CA PRO A 100 6.30 3.16 21.31
C PRO A 100 6.07 3.45 19.82
N ILE A 101 4.92 4.03 19.45
CA ILE A 101 4.63 4.40 18.06
C ILE A 101 5.64 5.45 17.55
N TYR A 102 5.94 6.45 18.38
CA TYR A 102 6.92 7.48 18.03
C TYR A 102 8.35 6.92 17.90
N GLU A 103 8.77 6.03 18.79
CA GLU A 103 10.09 5.38 18.73
C GLU A 103 10.23 4.56 17.43
N ALA A 104 9.20 3.81 17.06
CA ALA A 104 9.16 3.09 15.78
C ALA A 104 9.23 4.05 14.57
N TYR A 105 8.47 5.15 14.61
CA TYR A 105 8.52 6.20 13.58
C TYR A 105 9.93 6.79 13.44
N LYS A 106 10.58 7.12 14.56
CA LYS A 106 11.92 7.69 14.58
C LYS A 106 12.93 6.74 13.93
N HIS A 107 12.88 5.46 14.29
CA HIS A 107 13.74 4.44 13.69
C HIS A 107 13.53 4.32 12.17
N ILE A 108 12.28 4.24 11.72
CA ILE A 108 11.95 4.17 10.29
C ILE A 108 12.44 5.42 9.55
N LYS A 109 12.32 6.60 10.15
CA LYS A 109 12.79 7.86 9.56
C LYS A 109 14.31 7.87 9.38
N GLU A 110 15.06 7.42 10.38
CA GLU A 110 16.52 7.32 10.33
C GLU A 110 16.98 6.31 9.27
N LEU A 111 16.32 5.15 9.16
CA LEU A 111 16.62 4.15 8.13
C LEU A 111 16.39 4.70 6.72
N LYS A 112 15.27 5.39 6.49
CA LYS A 112 14.97 6.02 5.19
C LYS A 112 16.05 7.02 4.78
N GLN A 113 16.50 7.85 5.72
CA GLN A 113 17.59 8.80 5.46
C GLN A 113 18.89 8.09 5.06
N LYS A 114 19.29 7.04 5.77
CA LYS A 114 20.49 6.25 5.43
C LYS A 114 20.39 5.61 4.04
N ILE A 115 19.22 5.09 3.69
CA ILE A 115 18.96 4.51 2.37
C ILE A 115 19.05 5.58 1.27
N ASP A 116 18.46 6.76 1.48
CA ASP A 116 18.50 7.86 0.52
C ASP A 116 19.93 8.38 0.31
N GLU A 117 20.71 8.49 1.39
CA GLU A 117 22.13 8.86 1.32
C GLU A 117 22.95 7.83 0.55
N ARG A 118 22.73 6.54 0.80
CA ARG A 118 23.37 5.43 0.06
C ARG A 118 23.01 5.48 -1.42
N ASN A 119 21.74 5.67 -1.76
CA ASN A 119 21.25 5.76 -3.14
C ASN A 119 21.85 6.97 -3.87
N LYS A 120 21.96 8.12 -3.20
CA LYS A 120 22.61 9.33 -3.73
C LYS A 120 24.10 9.13 -3.95
N ALA A 121 24.79 8.42 -3.05
CA ALA A 121 26.21 8.07 -3.19
C ALA A 121 26.45 7.12 -4.38
N ASN A 122 25.61 6.09 -4.53
CA ASN A 122 25.68 5.13 -5.64
C ASN A 122 25.42 5.80 -6.99
N LYS A 123 24.41 6.69 -7.08
CA LYS A 123 24.14 7.48 -8.30
C LYS A 123 25.33 8.38 -8.70
N LYS A 124 26.06 8.94 -7.73
CA LYS A 124 27.29 9.72 -7.99
C LYS A 124 28.47 8.86 -8.44
N LYS A 125 28.51 7.58 -8.07
CA LYS A 125 29.59 6.64 -8.45
C LYS A 125 29.44 6.17 -9.91
N ILE A 126 28.21 5.93 -10.35
CA ILE A 126 27.88 5.50 -11.74
C ILE A 126 28.17 6.61 -12.78
N VAL A 127 28.08 7.89 -12.40
CA VAL A 127 28.34 9.03 -13.33
C VAL A 127 29.84 9.32 -13.51
N LYS A 128 30.73 8.69 -12.73
CA LYS A 128 32.17 9.02 -12.71
C LYS A 128 33.09 8.00 -13.40
N GLU A 129 32.57 6.93 -14.01
CA GLU A 129 33.41 6.03 -14.80
C GLU A 129 33.59 6.54 -16.25
N PRO A 130 34.83 6.65 -16.76
CA PRO A 130 35.08 7.09 -18.12
C PRO A 130 34.61 6.02 -19.12
N LYS A 131 33.88 6.46 -20.15
CA LYS A 131 33.51 5.65 -21.30
C LYS A 131 34.77 5.14 -22.02
N LEU A 132 35.18 3.89 -21.78
CA LEU A 132 36.01 3.19 -22.74
C LEU A 132 35.09 2.54 -23.79
N ALA A 133 35.07 3.15 -24.97
CA ALA A 133 34.56 2.54 -26.17
C ALA A 133 35.34 1.27 -26.49
N LYS A 134 34.64 0.24 -26.99
CA LYS A 134 35.11 -0.53 -28.16
C LYS A 134 33.97 -1.32 -28.78
N ALA A 135 33.84 -1.09 -30.08
CA ALA A 135 32.94 -1.70 -31.03
C ALA A 135 33.16 -3.21 -31.17
N ASN A 136 32.10 -3.93 -31.54
CA ASN A 136 32.22 -4.93 -32.61
C ASN A 136 30.86 -5.23 -33.25
N LYS A 137 30.74 -4.84 -34.53
CA LYS A 137 29.75 -5.32 -35.50
C LYS A 137 30.33 -6.54 -36.22
N LYS A 138 29.58 -7.64 -36.27
CA LYS A 138 29.64 -8.76 -37.24
C LYS A 138 28.47 -9.71 -36.90
N LYS A 139 27.75 -10.38 -37.78
CA LYS A 139 27.53 -10.38 -39.24
C LYS A 139 26.36 -11.37 -39.45
N ILE A 140 25.46 -11.02 -40.36
CA ILE A 140 24.33 -11.73 -40.98
C ILE A 140 24.54 -13.25 -41.19
N VAL A 141 23.50 -14.08 -40.95
CA VAL A 141 23.05 -15.18 -41.84
C VAL A 141 21.52 -15.33 -41.75
N LYS A 142 20.87 -15.46 -42.92
CA LYS A 142 19.43 -15.63 -43.19
C LYS A 142 18.94 -17.07 -42.97
N GLU A 143 17.67 -17.19 -42.56
CA GLU A 143 16.55 -18.07 -43.02
C GLU A 143 16.83 -19.38 -43.81
N PRO A 144 15.97 -20.42 -43.70
CA PRO A 144 14.60 -20.31 -44.25
C PRO A 144 13.46 -20.97 -43.43
N GLU A 145 12.27 -20.41 -43.60
CA GLU A 145 10.96 -21.06 -43.42
C GLU A 145 10.82 -22.28 -44.33
N PRO A 146 9.89 -23.19 -43.99
CA PRO A 146 9.10 -23.84 -45.03
C PRO A 146 7.59 -23.61 -44.84
N GLU A 147 7.00 -22.96 -45.84
CA GLU A 147 5.58 -22.95 -46.14
C GLU A 147 5.08 -24.30 -46.69
N SER A 148 3.75 -24.41 -46.77
CA SER A 148 2.92 -25.30 -47.60
C SER A 148 2.43 -26.58 -46.92
N GLU A 149 1.19 -27.03 -47.10
CA GLU A 149 -0.08 -26.51 -47.62
C GLU A 149 -1.09 -27.64 -47.33
N SER A 150 -2.36 -27.31 -47.03
CA SER A 150 -3.58 -27.95 -47.57
C SER A 150 -4.77 -27.88 -46.59
N GLU A 151 -5.62 -26.90 -46.90
CA GLU A 151 -7.08 -26.87 -46.69
C GLU A 151 -7.75 -28.14 -47.30
N PRO A 152 -8.94 -28.56 -46.82
CA PRO A 152 -10.16 -27.81 -47.11
C PRO A 152 -11.25 -27.77 -46.01
N GLU A 153 -11.92 -26.63 -45.93
CA GLU A 153 -13.32 -26.43 -45.50
C GLU A 153 -14.32 -27.15 -46.45
N PRO A 154 -15.66 -27.23 -46.24
CA PRO A 154 -16.50 -26.40 -45.35
C PRO A 154 -17.65 -27.10 -44.57
N GLU A 155 -18.12 -26.36 -43.55
CA GLU A 155 -19.54 -26.09 -43.18
C GLU A 155 -20.49 -27.22 -42.69
N PRO A 156 -21.66 -26.86 -42.11
CA PRO A 156 -21.89 -25.96 -40.98
C PRO A 156 -22.90 -26.60 -39.99
N GLU A 157 -23.20 -25.92 -38.88
CA GLU A 157 -24.59 -25.65 -38.45
C GLU A 157 -24.65 -25.29 -36.96
N SER A 158 -25.18 -24.08 -36.72
CA SER A 158 -26.11 -23.72 -35.63
C SER A 158 -25.57 -23.78 -34.18
N GLU A 159 -25.80 -22.80 -33.31
CA GLU A 159 -26.84 -21.78 -33.29
C GLU A 159 -26.50 -20.72 -32.22
N SER A 160 -26.85 -19.47 -32.56
CA SER A 160 -27.30 -18.37 -31.67
C SER A 160 -26.35 -17.76 -30.63
N GLU A 161 -25.68 -16.69 -31.10
CA GLU A 161 -25.70 -15.30 -30.61
C GLU A 161 -25.88 -14.95 -29.12
N PRO A 162 -24.96 -14.12 -28.59
CA PRO A 162 -25.14 -13.25 -27.43
C PRO A 162 -25.41 -11.79 -27.85
N GLU A 163 -26.43 -11.16 -27.25
CA GLU A 163 -26.61 -9.69 -27.21
C GLU A 163 -26.79 -9.30 -25.72
N SER A 164 -25.94 -8.44 -25.10
CA SER A 164 -25.76 -6.98 -25.28
C SER A 164 -26.97 -6.20 -24.72
N VAL A 165 -26.94 -5.04 -24.04
CA VAL A 165 -25.99 -3.97 -23.64
C VAL A 165 -26.69 -3.27 -22.43
N ASP A 166 -26.05 -2.59 -21.48
CA ASP A 166 -25.70 -1.15 -21.56
C ASP A 166 -24.79 -0.81 -20.35
N SER A 167 -23.52 -0.44 -20.53
CA SER A 167 -22.99 0.90 -20.90
C SER A 167 -22.73 1.81 -19.70
N ALA A 168 -21.44 2.02 -19.40
CA ALA A 168 -20.84 3.35 -19.21
C ALA A 168 -19.30 3.24 -19.16
N GLU A 169 -18.74 3.18 -20.36
CA GLU A 169 -17.50 3.79 -20.87
C GLU A 169 -16.23 3.95 -20.01
N GLU A 170 -15.17 3.39 -20.62
CA GLU A 170 -13.76 3.60 -20.34
C GLU A 170 -13.33 5.06 -20.56
N VAL A 171 -12.43 5.54 -19.68
CA VAL A 171 -11.51 6.63 -20.03
C VAL A 171 -10.08 6.12 -19.89
N PHE A 172 -9.48 5.82 -21.03
CA PHE A 172 -8.09 5.39 -21.15
C PHE A 172 -7.15 6.59 -20.99
N GLY A 173 -6.67 6.81 -19.77
CA GLY A 173 -5.52 7.66 -19.48
C GLY A 173 -4.26 6.79 -19.34
N LYS A 174 -3.30 6.95 -20.25
CA LYS A 174 -1.97 6.31 -20.19
C LYS A 174 -1.34 6.49 -18.79
N GLY A 175 -1.27 5.39 -18.02
CA GLY A 175 -0.35 5.24 -16.89
C GLY A 175 -0.96 5.21 -15.49
N LEU A 176 -1.78 4.20 -15.17
CA LEU A 176 -1.81 3.56 -13.83
C LEU A 176 -2.68 2.30 -13.91
N HIS A 177 -2.10 1.10 -13.94
CA HIS A 177 -2.88 -0.13 -13.79
C HIS A 177 -3.19 -0.30 -12.30
N THR A 178 -4.37 0.12 -11.85
CA THR A 178 -4.82 -0.12 -10.47
C THR A 178 -5.21 -1.58 -10.33
N ILE A 179 -4.26 -2.39 -9.89
CA ILE A 179 -4.47 -3.79 -9.58
C ILE A 179 -5.37 -3.87 -8.34
N PHE A 180 -6.57 -4.41 -8.51
CA PHE A 180 -7.49 -4.69 -7.40
C PHE A 180 -7.09 -6.02 -6.75
N LEU A 181 -6.52 -5.94 -5.55
CA LEU A 181 -6.04 -7.13 -4.83
C LEU A 181 -7.20 -7.75 -4.03
N PRO A 182 -7.42 -9.08 -4.13
CA PRO A 182 -8.38 -9.79 -3.29
C PRO A 182 -8.09 -9.59 -1.80
N SER A 183 -9.13 -9.48 -0.99
CA SER A 183 -8.99 -9.31 0.47
C SER A 183 -8.90 -10.63 1.23
N ASP A 184 -9.35 -11.74 0.63
CA ASP A 184 -9.27 -13.09 1.21
C ASP A 184 -7.85 -13.67 1.02
N PRO A 185 -7.17 -14.11 2.10
CA PRO A 185 -5.88 -14.79 2.02
C PRO A 185 -5.86 -15.99 1.05
N ASN A 186 -6.94 -16.76 0.95
CA ASN A 186 -6.97 -17.92 0.04
C ASN A 186 -7.02 -17.50 -1.44
N GLU A 187 -7.70 -16.41 -1.75
CA GLU A 187 -7.75 -15.84 -3.10
C GLU A 187 -6.40 -15.21 -3.49
N LEU A 188 -5.71 -14.60 -2.53
CA LEU A 188 -4.34 -14.09 -2.73
C LEU A 188 -3.36 -15.22 -3.07
N VAL A 189 -3.43 -16.37 -2.36
CA VAL A 189 -2.59 -17.54 -2.67
C VAL A 189 -2.89 -18.09 -4.07
N LYS A 190 -4.17 -18.21 -4.45
CA LYS A 190 -4.58 -18.66 -5.80
C LYS A 190 -4.08 -17.71 -6.88
N ARG A 191 -4.27 -16.40 -6.70
CA ARG A 191 -3.83 -15.39 -7.66
C ARG A 191 -2.30 -15.35 -7.77
N HIS A 192 -1.60 -15.49 -6.65
CA HIS A 192 -0.13 -15.59 -6.61
C HIS A 192 0.39 -16.78 -7.44
N GLN A 193 -0.22 -17.97 -7.33
CA GLN A 193 0.14 -19.15 -8.13
C GLN A 193 -0.07 -18.94 -9.63
N ILE A 194 -1.17 -18.28 -10.01
CA ILE A 194 -1.48 -17.97 -11.41
C ILE A 194 -0.42 -17.03 -12.01
N LEU A 195 -0.09 -15.93 -11.31
CA LEU A 195 0.89 -14.95 -11.79
C LEU A 195 2.30 -15.54 -11.88
N PHE A 196 2.68 -16.39 -10.93
CA PHE A 196 3.96 -17.10 -10.98
C PHE A 196 4.07 -18.01 -12.21
N SER A 197 2.98 -18.68 -12.57
CA SER A 197 2.92 -19.52 -13.77
C SER A 197 3.04 -18.70 -15.05
N GLN A 198 2.39 -17.52 -15.10
CA GLN A 198 2.50 -16.59 -16.22
C GLN A 198 3.92 -16.00 -16.36
N MET A 199 4.58 -15.68 -15.25
CA MET A 199 5.97 -15.24 -15.25
C MET A 199 6.92 -16.33 -15.77
N LYS A 200 6.73 -17.59 -15.37
CA LYS A 200 7.51 -18.72 -15.90
C LYS A 200 7.30 -18.95 -17.40
N ALA A 201 6.13 -18.60 -17.92
CA ALA A 201 5.85 -18.62 -19.36
C ALA A 201 6.44 -17.41 -20.12
N GLY A 202 7.18 -16.52 -19.44
CA GLY A 202 7.83 -15.35 -20.04
C GLY A 202 6.97 -14.09 -20.08
N ASN A 203 5.78 -14.09 -19.45
CA ASN A 203 4.95 -12.89 -19.37
C ASN A 203 5.43 -11.97 -18.22
N ASN A 204 6.18 -10.94 -18.58
CA ASN A 204 6.73 -9.98 -17.60
C ASN A 204 5.75 -8.84 -17.24
N GLY A 205 4.60 -8.73 -17.92
CA GLY A 205 3.61 -7.68 -17.66
C GLY A 205 2.91 -7.80 -16.31
N VAL A 206 3.00 -8.97 -15.68
CA VAL A 206 2.36 -9.28 -14.40
C VAL A 206 3.28 -9.08 -13.18
N PHE A 207 4.51 -8.63 -13.39
CA PHE A 207 5.52 -8.51 -12.32
C PHE A 207 5.07 -7.60 -11.17
N ASN A 208 4.45 -6.46 -11.50
CA ASN A 208 3.99 -5.51 -10.50
C ASN A 208 2.85 -6.07 -9.63
N GLU A 209 1.96 -6.86 -10.24
CA GLU A 209 0.88 -7.51 -9.52
C GLU A 209 1.41 -8.64 -8.65
N PHE A 210 2.32 -9.46 -9.19
CA PHE A 210 2.97 -10.52 -8.45
C PHE A 210 3.65 -9.96 -7.19
N HIS A 211 4.45 -8.91 -7.33
CA HIS A 211 5.13 -8.27 -6.19
C HIS A 211 4.13 -7.74 -5.16
N ALA A 212 3.04 -7.10 -5.59
CA ALA A 212 2.04 -6.56 -4.68
C ALA A 212 1.31 -7.67 -3.88
N ILE A 213 1.05 -8.83 -4.51
CA ILE A 213 0.46 -9.98 -3.82
C ILE A 213 1.46 -10.63 -2.88
N THR A 214 2.72 -10.80 -3.29
CA THR A 214 3.77 -11.37 -2.44
C THR A 214 3.96 -10.54 -1.17
N ASP A 215 4.03 -9.22 -1.29
CA ASP A 215 4.10 -8.30 -0.13
C ASP A 215 2.91 -8.50 0.82
N GLN A 216 1.71 -8.71 0.26
CA GLN A 216 0.51 -8.90 1.04
C GLN A 216 0.46 -10.27 1.73
N LEU A 217 0.95 -11.32 1.09
CA LEU A 217 1.07 -12.66 1.68
C LEU A 217 2.13 -12.71 2.79
N ILE A 218 3.27 -12.01 2.62
CA ILE A 218 4.28 -11.84 3.67
C ILE A 218 3.66 -11.11 4.88
N LYS A 219 2.88 -10.06 4.63
CA LYS A 219 2.17 -9.32 5.67
C LYS A 219 1.16 -10.18 6.44
N TYR A 220 0.55 -11.17 5.80
CA TYR A 220 -0.31 -12.15 6.46
C TYR A 220 0.48 -13.27 7.17
N GLY A 221 1.81 -13.31 7.03
CA GLY A 221 2.65 -14.37 7.58
C GLY A 221 2.50 -15.71 6.86
N LEU A 222 1.96 -15.71 5.63
CA LEU A 222 1.74 -16.91 4.82
C LEU A 222 2.93 -17.22 3.90
N LEU A 223 3.81 -16.25 3.68
CA LEU A 223 5.09 -16.40 2.99
C LEU A 223 6.19 -15.74 3.83
N ASP A 224 7.42 -16.19 3.65
CA ASP A 224 8.59 -15.57 4.27
C ASP A 224 9.28 -14.57 3.33
N GLU A 225 10.16 -13.73 3.88
CA GLU A 225 10.95 -12.77 3.10
C GLU A 225 12.02 -13.44 2.22
N SER A 226 12.26 -14.75 2.36
CA SER A 226 13.22 -15.50 1.54
C SER A 226 12.63 -15.97 0.21
N PHE A 227 11.31 -15.87 0.04
CA PHE A 227 10.58 -16.30 -1.14
C PHE A 227 10.77 -15.41 -2.38
N PHE A 228 11.44 -14.25 -2.29
CA PHE A 228 11.68 -13.41 -3.46
C PHE A 228 12.62 -14.12 -4.47
N PRO A 229 12.14 -14.43 -5.71
CA PRO A 229 13.04 -14.88 -6.75
C PRO A 229 13.86 -13.67 -7.24
N LEU A 230 15.19 -13.76 -7.10
CA LEU A 230 16.15 -12.83 -7.69
C LEU A 230 15.97 -12.70 -9.21
#